data_AF-K2G0X3-F1
#
_entry.id   AF-K2G0X3-F1
#
_cell.length_a   1.000
_cell.length_b   1.000
_cell.length_c   1.000
_cell.angle_alpha   90.00
_cell.angle_beta   90.00
_cell.angle_gamma   90.00
#
_symmetry.space_group_name_H-M   'P 1'
#
loop_
_entity.id
_entity.type
_entity.pdbx_description
1 polymer ?
#
loop_
_entity_poly.entity_id
_entity_poly.type
_entity_poly.pdbx_seq_one_letter_code
_entity_poly.pdbx_strand_id
1 'polypeptide(L)'
;MSLRINQNVLAISTYGSVANNASRLEKSVQKLSSGLRINGAADDAAGLAISEKMRRQIRGLSRAVLNAQDGISMLQTAEGALGESHSILQRMRELAIQSSNDTLTSNDRLEIQKEVTQLKDDLNRISRNTEFNTKKLLDGSQSALVSASSNSVQGLVTGATNGGGDYNVELELLRAGISEMQRSQILTVKDASGQLASGGTQLQSIAQFYDSNGVFVLDTPQILNINGNGRTISITLDGQMSLDNLAAELQNAVVSKSGLEIQNSRVATINTVQTQIAGLGGYVEITSGYVGQNGEISFSGDQRVIDALGLSVSRDAMNNRIEMTTRDNFGNVKAVKTESDLATGLLNGIDVKFTSQAAQ
;
A
#
# COMPACT_ATOMS: atom_id res chain seq x y z
N MET A 1 24.83 64.54 -64.59
CA MET A 1 24.52 63.16 -65.02
C MET A 1 24.71 63.06 -66.53
N SER A 2 25.63 62.21 -66.99
CA SER A 2 25.90 61.99 -68.41
C SER A 2 24.93 60.92 -68.94
N LEU A 3 24.10 61.25 -69.94
CA LEU A 3 23.34 60.26 -70.70
C LEU A 3 24.30 59.56 -71.68
N ARG A 4 24.48 58.25 -71.50
CA ARG A 4 25.21 57.39 -72.45
C ARG A 4 24.20 56.47 -73.15
N ILE A 5 24.16 56.51 -74.49
CA ILE A 5 23.18 55.78 -75.31
C ILE A 5 23.49 54.27 -75.39
N ASN A 6 24.78 53.89 -75.34
CA ASN A 6 25.20 52.48 -75.43
C ASN A 6 24.87 51.63 -74.19
N GLN A 7 24.63 52.24 -73.03
CA GLN A 7 24.24 51.50 -71.83
C GLN A 7 23.05 52.18 -71.16
N ASN A 8 21.87 51.61 -71.37
CA ASN A 8 20.64 52.09 -70.77
C ASN A 8 20.51 51.57 -69.34
N VAL A 9 21.13 52.31 -68.41
CA VAL A 9 21.15 51.96 -66.98
C VAL A 9 19.73 51.94 -66.39
N LEU A 10 18.82 52.80 -66.88
CA LEU A 10 17.41 52.81 -66.47
C LEU A 10 16.73 51.48 -66.84
N ALA A 11 16.87 51.00 -68.08
CA ALA A 11 16.31 49.72 -68.52
C ALA A 11 16.89 48.51 -67.76
N ILE A 12 18.19 48.52 -67.44
CA ILE A 12 18.82 47.45 -66.65
C ILE A 12 18.28 47.45 -65.22
N SER A 13 18.11 48.63 -64.61
CA SER A 13 17.55 48.76 -63.26
C SER A 13 16.07 48.33 -63.18
N THR A 14 15.27 48.64 -64.20
CA THR A 14 13.87 48.19 -64.28
C THR A 14 13.78 46.70 -64.54
N TYR A 15 14.65 46.13 -65.40
CA TYR A 15 14.73 44.68 -65.62
C TYR A 15 15.09 43.92 -64.33
N GLY A 16 16.06 44.40 -63.56
CA GLY A 16 16.39 43.82 -62.25
C GLY A 16 15.21 43.87 -61.26
N SER A 17 14.43 44.96 -61.28
CA SER A 17 13.23 45.10 -60.45
C SER A 17 12.11 44.15 -60.87
N VAL A 18 11.91 43.96 -62.18
CA VAL A 18 10.94 43.00 -62.73
C VAL A 18 11.35 41.55 -62.40
N ALA A 19 12.63 41.20 -62.55
CA ALA A 19 13.13 39.87 -62.19
C ALA A 19 12.93 39.55 -60.70
N ASN A 20 13.20 40.52 -59.81
CA ASN A 20 12.91 40.38 -58.39
C ASN A 20 11.41 40.21 -58.10
N ASN A 21 10.55 40.96 -58.79
CA ASN A 21 9.09 40.80 -58.65
C ASN A 21 8.58 39.45 -59.17
N ALA A 22 9.12 38.96 -60.28
CA ALA A 22 8.79 37.64 -60.82
C ALA A 22 9.16 36.53 -59.81
N SER A 23 10.36 36.59 -59.22
CA SER A 23 10.78 35.63 -58.18
C SER A 23 9.90 35.69 -56.92
N ARG A 24 9.47 36.89 -56.49
CA ARG A 24 8.54 37.04 -55.35
C ARG A 24 7.14 36.48 -55.66
N LEU A 25 6.66 36.67 -56.89
CA LEU A 25 5.39 36.11 -57.36
C LEU A 25 5.47 34.59 -57.37
N GLU A 26 6.54 34.01 -57.92
CA GLU A 26 6.78 32.57 -57.96
C GLU A 26 6.78 31.94 -56.56
N LYS A 27 7.49 32.55 -55.59
CA LYS A 27 7.44 32.11 -54.19
C LYS A 27 6.04 32.19 -53.58
N SER A 28 5.28 33.23 -53.92
CA SER A 28 3.90 33.40 -53.43
C SER A 28 2.97 32.33 -54.01
N VAL A 29 3.13 32.03 -55.30
CA VAL A 29 2.41 30.92 -55.96
C VAL A 29 2.79 29.59 -55.34
N GLN A 30 4.07 29.33 -55.08
CA GLN A 30 4.52 28.10 -54.42
C GLN A 30 3.91 27.93 -53.02
N LYS A 31 3.85 29.00 -52.22
CA LYS A 31 3.20 29.01 -50.91
C LYS A 31 1.71 28.74 -51.02
N LEU A 32 1.03 29.37 -51.96
CA LEU A 32 -0.39 29.15 -52.22
C LEU A 32 -0.67 27.69 -52.62
N SER A 33 0.13 27.12 -53.53
CA SER A 33 -0.03 25.74 -53.99
C SER A 33 0.26 24.71 -52.88
N SER A 34 1.23 24.98 -52.00
CA SER A 34 1.58 24.10 -50.89
C SER A 34 0.65 24.22 -49.67
N GLY A 35 -0.03 25.37 -49.53
CA GLY A 35 -0.74 25.74 -48.29
C GLY A 35 0.17 26.03 -47.09
N LEU A 36 1.50 25.98 -47.25
CA LEU A 36 2.47 26.18 -46.17
C LEU A 36 3.12 27.56 -46.26
N ARG A 37 3.21 28.25 -45.12
CA ARG A 37 3.88 29.56 -45.02
C ARG A 37 5.40 29.46 -45.23
N ILE A 38 6.00 28.34 -44.83
CA ILE A 38 7.45 28.06 -44.91
C ILE A 38 7.61 26.77 -45.75
N ASN A 39 8.15 26.91 -46.95
CA ASN A 39 8.33 25.79 -47.88
C ASN A 39 9.76 25.24 -47.91
N GLY A 40 10.75 26.04 -47.53
CA GLY A 40 12.15 25.63 -47.52
C GLY A 40 12.97 26.38 -46.48
N ALA A 41 14.18 25.87 -46.21
CA ALA A 41 15.09 26.44 -45.20
C ALA A 41 15.55 27.87 -45.56
N ALA A 42 15.47 28.24 -46.84
CA ALA A 42 15.79 29.58 -47.34
C ALA A 42 14.76 30.65 -46.94
N ASP A 43 13.52 30.26 -46.59
CA ASP A 43 12.49 31.21 -46.16
C ASP A 43 12.54 31.48 -44.65
N ASP A 44 12.72 30.43 -43.84
CA ASP A 44 12.88 30.51 -42.38
C ASP A 44 13.45 29.18 -41.85
N ALA A 45 14.77 29.12 -41.66
CA ALA A 45 15.45 27.91 -41.20
C ALA A 45 15.03 27.48 -39.78
N ALA A 46 14.81 28.44 -38.88
CA ALA A 46 14.42 28.17 -37.50
C ALA A 46 12.96 27.70 -37.42
N GLY A 47 12.05 28.36 -38.14
CA GLY A 47 10.65 27.97 -38.25
C GLY A 47 10.46 26.62 -38.95
N LEU A 48 11.26 26.31 -39.97
CA LEU A 48 11.28 24.98 -40.58
C LEU A 48 11.76 23.91 -39.59
N ALA A 49 12.84 24.16 -38.84
CA ALA A 49 13.36 23.21 -37.86
C ALA A 49 12.35 22.92 -36.73
N ILE A 50 11.65 23.94 -36.22
CA ILE A 50 10.61 23.79 -35.20
C ILE A 50 9.40 23.04 -35.77
N SER A 51 8.94 23.40 -36.99
CA SER A 51 7.81 22.71 -37.62
C SER A 51 8.10 21.25 -37.93
N GLU A 52 9.32 20.91 -38.37
CA GLU A 52 9.74 19.52 -38.55
C GLU A 52 9.92 18.77 -37.22
N LYS A 53 10.37 19.44 -36.15
CA LYS A 53 10.35 18.87 -34.80
C LYS A 53 8.92 18.53 -34.37
N MET A 54 7.97 19.46 -34.56
CA MET A 54 6.56 19.23 -34.23
C MET A 54 5.95 18.13 -35.10
N ARG A 55 6.22 18.09 -36.41
CA ARG A 55 5.78 17.01 -37.30
C ARG A 55 6.32 15.64 -36.85
N ARG A 56 7.59 15.57 -36.44
CA ARG A 56 8.16 14.34 -35.86
C ARG A 56 7.47 13.96 -34.56
N GLN A 57 7.21 14.92 -33.67
CA GLN A 57 6.48 14.67 -32.43
C GLN A 57 5.05 14.19 -32.68
N ILE A 58 4.32 14.81 -33.61
CA ILE A 58 2.96 14.39 -33.99
C ILE A 58 2.99 12.95 -34.51
N ARG A 59 3.90 12.62 -35.43
CA ARG A 59 4.05 11.23 -35.91
C ARG A 59 4.40 10.25 -34.79
N GLY A 60 5.26 10.67 -33.85
CA GLY A 60 5.60 9.89 -32.67
C GLY A 60 4.41 9.65 -31.75
N LEU A 61 3.63 10.70 -31.47
CA LEU A 61 2.41 10.64 -30.67
C LEU A 61 1.33 9.79 -31.35
N SER A 62 1.13 9.91 -32.66
CA SER A 62 0.20 9.05 -33.40
C SER A 62 0.57 7.57 -33.28
N ARG A 63 1.87 7.23 -33.30
CA ARG A 63 2.33 5.86 -33.04
C ARG A 63 2.14 5.47 -31.57
N ALA A 64 2.40 6.36 -30.62
CA ALA A 64 2.15 6.09 -29.21
C ALA A 64 0.67 5.83 -28.92
N VAL A 65 -0.25 6.56 -29.58
CA VAL A 65 -1.69 6.33 -29.46
C VAL A 65 -2.09 4.95 -30.01
N LEU A 66 -1.55 4.55 -31.16
CA LEU A 66 -1.78 3.20 -31.70
C LEU A 66 -1.22 2.12 -30.77
N ASN A 67 -0.02 2.30 -30.24
CA ASN A 67 0.56 1.37 -29.26
C ASN A 67 -0.27 1.29 -27.97
N ALA A 68 -0.85 2.40 -27.53
CA ALA A 68 -1.75 2.42 -26.38
C ALA A 68 -3.06 1.67 -26.68
N GLN A 69 -3.61 1.78 -27.89
CA GLN A 69 -4.77 1.00 -28.33
C GLN A 69 -4.45 -0.50 -28.35
N ASP A 70 -3.29 -0.90 -28.87
CA ASP A 70 -2.84 -2.30 -28.81
C ASP A 70 -2.70 -2.79 -27.36
N GLY A 71 -2.20 -1.93 -26.47
CA GLY A 71 -2.16 -2.20 -25.02
C GLY A 71 -3.55 -2.39 -24.41
N ILE A 72 -4.54 -1.58 -24.79
CA ILE A 72 -5.93 -1.74 -24.36
C ILE A 72 -6.49 -3.07 -24.88
N SER A 73 -6.29 -3.40 -26.14
CA SER A 73 -6.75 -4.69 -26.70
C SER A 73 -6.11 -5.89 -26.02
N MET A 74 -4.82 -5.79 -25.67
CA MET A 74 -4.13 -6.81 -24.87
C MET A 74 -4.77 -6.97 -23.48
N LEU A 75 -5.05 -5.86 -22.79
CA LEU A 75 -5.69 -5.87 -21.47
C LEU A 75 -7.11 -6.43 -21.53
N GLN A 76 -7.91 -6.07 -22.54
CA GLN A 76 -9.25 -6.62 -22.74
C GLN A 76 -9.22 -8.13 -23.00
N THR A 77 -8.20 -8.62 -23.72
CA THR A 77 -8.00 -10.07 -23.92
C THR A 77 -7.68 -10.77 -22.60
N ALA A 78 -6.83 -10.17 -21.75
CA ALA A 78 -6.55 -10.68 -20.41
C ALA A 78 -7.80 -10.63 -19.51
N GLU A 79 -8.56 -9.54 -19.54
CA GLU A 79 -9.78 -9.35 -18.75
C GLU A 79 -10.86 -10.37 -19.12
N GLY A 80 -11.08 -10.63 -20.41
CA GLY A 80 -12.01 -11.67 -20.86
C GLY A 80 -11.62 -13.06 -20.34
N ALA A 81 -10.32 -13.41 -20.39
CA ALA A 81 -9.83 -14.67 -19.86
C ALA A 81 -9.94 -14.77 -18.32
N LEU A 82 -9.76 -13.65 -17.60
CA LEU A 82 -9.98 -13.59 -16.15
C LEU A 82 -11.47 -13.67 -15.79
N GLY A 83 -12.36 -13.14 -16.64
CA GLY A 83 -13.81 -13.30 -16.51
C GLY A 83 -14.23 -14.77 -16.55
N GLU A 84 -13.69 -15.54 -17.49
CA GLU A 84 -13.94 -16.99 -17.53
C GLU A 84 -13.32 -17.72 -16.32
N SER A 85 -12.12 -17.33 -15.91
CA SER A 85 -11.48 -17.87 -14.70
C SER A 85 -12.34 -17.61 -13.45
N HIS A 86 -12.98 -16.43 -13.36
CA HIS A 86 -13.89 -16.09 -12.27
C HIS A 86 -15.14 -16.98 -12.25
N SER A 87 -15.78 -17.18 -13.40
CA SER A 87 -16.94 -18.07 -13.54
C SER A 87 -16.61 -19.51 -13.14
N ILE A 88 -15.44 -20.01 -13.55
CA ILE A 88 -14.94 -21.34 -13.15
C ILE A 88 -14.75 -21.42 -11.63
N LEU A 89 -14.12 -20.43 -11.01
CA LEU A 89 -13.91 -20.41 -9.55
C LEU A 89 -15.23 -20.32 -8.78
N GLN A 90 -16.22 -19.59 -9.29
CA GLN A 90 -17.56 -19.57 -8.72
C GLN A 90 -18.20 -20.96 -8.78
N ARG A 91 -18.10 -21.65 -9.91
CA ARG A 91 -18.59 -23.04 -10.04
C ARG A 91 -17.87 -23.99 -9.09
N MET A 92 -16.54 -23.89 -8.95
CA MET A 92 -15.78 -24.68 -7.97
C MET A 92 -16.24 -24.41 -6.53
N ARG A 93 -16.59 -23.17 -6.19
CA ARG A 93 -17.15 -22.82 -4.88
C ARG A 93 -18.52 -23.46 -4.65
N GLU A 94 -19.40 -23.43 -5.66
CA GLU A 94 -20.72 -24.10 -5.58
C GLU A 94 -20.55 -25.61 -5.31
N LEU A 95 -19.65 -26.26 -6.04
CA LEU A 95 -19.32 -27.68 -5.85
C LEU A 95 -18.73 -27.96 -4.46
N ALA A 96 -17.88 -27.06 -3.94
CA ALA A 96 -17.33 -27.18 -2.59
C ALA A 96 -18.44 -27.10 -1.53
N ILE A 97 -19.36 -26.16 -1.64
CA ILE A 97 -20.53 -26.04 -0.75
C ILE A 97 -21.42 -27.29 -0.87
N GLN A 98 -21.67 -27.76 -2.09
CA GLN A 98 -22.43 -28.98 -2.33
C GLN A 98 -21.77 -30.18 -1.65
N SER A 99 -20.46 -30.35 -1.78
CA SER A 99 -19.69 -31.45 -1.18
C SER A 99 -19.68 -31.44 0.36
N SER A 100 -19.93 -30.27 0.96
CA SER A 100 -20.01 -30.08 2.42
C SER A 100 -21.34 -30.54 3.02
N ASN A 101 -22.28 -31.01 2.21
CA ASN A 101 -23.55 -31.54 2.70
C ASN A 101 -23.37 -32.99 3.20
N ASP A 102 -23.69 -33.22 4.48
CA ASP A 102 -23.53 -34.52 5.16
C ASP A 102 -24.41 -35.64 4.61
N THR A 103 -25.43 -35.32 3.81
CA THR A 103 -26.33 -36.30 3.18
C THR A 103 -25.73 -36.98 1.94
N LEU A 104 -24.62 -36.48 1.40
CA LEU A 104 -23.96 -37.05 0.23
C LEU A 104 -23.13 -38.30 0.57
N THR A 105 -23.17 -39.29 -0.32
CA THR A 105 -22.34 -40.49 -0.17
C THR A 105 -20.89 -40.22 -0.61
N SER A 106 -19.97 -41.11 -0.23
CA SER A 106 -18.58 -41.01 -0.68
C SER A 106 -18.40 -41.13 -2.19
N ASN A 107 -19.29 -41.85 -2.88
CA ASN A 107 -19.26 -41.95 -4.34
C ASN A 107 -19.69 -40.63 -5.01
N ASP A 108 -20.70 -39.95 -4.44
CA ASP A 108 -21.15 -38.65 -4.98
C ASP A 108 -20.06 -37.58 -4.82
N ARG A 109 -19.36 -37.58 -3.67
CA ARG A 109 -18.19 -36.69 -3.46
C ARG A 109 -17.06 -36.99 -4.44
N LEU A 110 -16.88 -38.24 -4.86
CA LEU A 110 -15.87 -38.61 -5.86
C LEU A 110 -16.22 -38.04 -7.25
N GLU A 111 -17.49 -38.06 -7.65
CA GLU A 111 -17.91 -37.45 -8.92
C GLU A 111 -17.78 -35.93 -8.90
N ILE A 112 -18.14 -35.27 -7.79
CA ILE A 112 -17.90 -33.83 -7.60
C ILE A 112 -16.40 -33.51 -7.71
N GLN A 113 -15.53 -34.34 -7.10
CA GLN A 113 -14.09 -34.14 -7.18
C GLN A 113 -13.55 -34.27 -8.62
N LYS A 114 -14.13 -35.13 -9.47
CA LYS A 114 -13.77 -35.20 -10.89
C LYS A 114 -14.12 -33.91 -11.62
N GLU A 115 -15.31 -33.35 -11.37
CA GLU A 115 -15.73 -32.06 -11.96
C GLU A 115 -14.78 -30.92 -11.51
N VAL A 116 -14.45 -30.86 -10.22
CA VAL A 116 -13.47 -29.89 -9.69
C VAL A 116 -12.10 -30.04 -10.33
N THR A 117 -11.66 -31.28 -10.58
CA THR A 117 -10.37 -31.56 -11.25
C THR A 117 -10.38 -31.08 -12.69
N GLN A 118 -11.46 -31.34 -13.43
CA GLN A 118 -11.63 -30.85 -14.79
C GLN A 118 -11.63 -29.31 -14.85
N LEU A 119 -12.35 -28.66 -13.94
CA LEU A 119 -12.39 -27.19 -13.83
C LEU A 119 -11.00 -26.60 -13.53
N LYS A 120 -10.21 -27.26 -12.68
CA LYS A 120 -8.82 -26.88 -12.41
C LYS A 120 -7.95 -26.99 -13.67
N ASP A 121 -8.10 -28.06 -14.44
CA ASP A 121 -7.36 -28.25 -15.69
C ASP A 121 -7.75 -27.21 -16.74
N ASP A 122 -9.03 -26.85 -16.82
CA ASP A 122 -9.51 -25.77 -17.68
C ASP A 122 -8.98 -24.40 -17.25
N LEU A 123 -8.88 -24.12 -15.95
CA LEU A 123 -8.25 -22.90 -15.44
C LEU A 123 -6.76 -22.83 -15.84
N ASN A 124 -6.03 -23.94 -15.68
CA ASN A 124 -4.63 -24.04 -16.12
C ASN A 124 -4.49 -23.85 -17.64
N ARG A 125 -5.43 -24.39 -18.42
CA ARG A 125 -5.47 -24.22 -19.88
C ARG A 125 -5.69 -22.77 -20.28
N ILE A 126 -6.62 -22.05 -19.64
CA ILE A 126 -6.85 -20.62 -19.87
C ILE A 126 -5.56 -19.83 -19.57
N SER A 127 -4.95 -20.07 -18.41
CA SER A 127 -3.68 -19.41 -18.03
C SER A 127 -2.56 -19.61 -19.07
N ARG A 128 -2.38 -20.83 -19.58
CA ARG A 128 -1.30 -21.16 -20.54
C ARG A 128 -1.60 -20.77 -21.99
N ASN A 129 -2.87 -20.76 -22.39
CA ASN A 129 -3.24 -20.54 -23.78
C ASN A 129 -3.60 -19.09 -24.09
N THR A 130 -4.00 -18.28 -23.09
CA THR A 130 -4.32 -16.87 -23.32
C THR A 130 -3.08 -16.10 -23.77
N GLU A 131 -3.12 -15.64 -25.02
CA GLU A 131 -2.03 -14.92 -25.65
C GLU A 131 -2.53 -13.74 -26.49
N PHE A 132 -1.69 -12.72 -26.59
CA PHE A 132 -1.90 -11.60 -27.49
C PHE A 132 -0.64 -11.39 -28.32
N ASN A 133 -0.78 -11.46 -29.65
CA ASN A 133 0.36 -11.38 -30.57
C ASN A 133 1.51 -12.31 -30.17
N THR A 134 1.20 -13.61 -29.94
CA THR A 134 2.11 -14.67 -29.47
C THR A 134 2.70 -14.51 -28.06
N LYS A 135 2.39 -13.42 -27.34
CA LYS A 135 2.82 -13.24 -25.95
C LYS A 135 1.81 -13.84 -24.99
N LYS A 136 2.26 -14.73 -24.12
CA LYS A 136 1.45 -15.27 -23.02
C LYS A 136 1.18 -14.17 -22.00
N LEU A 137 -0.07 -14.10 -21.54
CA LEU A 137 -0.52 -13.01 -20.65
C LEU A 137 -0.69 -13.47 -19.20
N LEU A 138 -1.07 -14.73 -18.97
CA LEU A 138 -1.56 -15.21 -17.67
C LEU A 138 -0.74 -16.40 -17.11
N ASP A 139 0.39 -16.75 -17.72
CA ASP A 139 1.23 -17.89 -17.31
C ASP A 139 2.33 -17.50 -16.30
N GLY A 140 2.45 -16.22 -15.96
CA GLY A 140 3.48 -15.69 -15.08
C GLY A 140 4.86 -15.52 -15.72
N SER A 141 5.05 -15.90 -17.00
CA SER A 141 6.33 -15.83 -17.70
C SER A 141 6.82 -14.40 -17.97
N GLN A 142 5.89 -13.45 -18.00
CA GLN A 142 6.21 -12.01 -18.08
C GLN A 142 6.55 -11.39 -16.72
N SER A 143 6.34 -12.10 -15.61
CA SER A 143 6.83 -11.67 -14.30
C SER A 143 8.25 -12.17 -14.09
N ALA A 144 9.12 -11.34 -13.54
CA ALA A 144 10.46 -11.78 -13.18
C ALA A 144 10.37 -12.90 -12.13
N LEU A 145 11.13 -13.97 -12.33
CA LEU A 145 11.27 -15.00 -11.31
C LEU A 145 12.16 -14.43 -10.20
N VAL A 146 11.56 -14.09 -9.06
CA VAL A 146 12.30 -13.68 -7.87
C VAL A 146 12.29 -14.83 -6.89
N SER A 147 13.48 -15.25 -6.48
CA SER A 147 13.69 -16.21 -5.41
C SER A 147 14.54 -15.56 -4.33
N ALA A 148 14.19 -15.81 -3.08
CA ALA A 148 14.96 -15.36 -1.92
C ALA A 148 15.51 -16.58 -1.20
N SER A 149 16.74 -16.48 -0.70
CA SER A 149 17.39 -17.54 0.09
C SER A 149 16.82 -17.68 1.51
N SER A 150 16.00 -16.72 1.96
CA SER A 150 15.38 -16.70 3.29
C SER A 150 13.87 -16.47 3.17
N ASN A 151 13.09 -17.12 4.04
CA ASN A 151 11.63 -16.90 4.15
C ASN A 151 11.28 -15.50 4.69
N SER A 152 12.25 -14.80 5.30
CA SER A 152 12.06 -13.47 5.87
C SER A 152 12.11 -12.35 4.83
N VAL A 153 12.49 -12.65 3.59
CA VAL A 153 12.61 -11.69 2.48
C VAL A 153 11.85 -12.24 1.28
N GLN A 154 10.99 -11.42 0.67
CA GLN A 154 10.22 -11.77 -0.51
C GLN A 154 10.31 -10.62 -1.52
N GLY A 155 10.69 -10.92 -2.75
CA GLY A 155 10.62 -9.94 -3.84
C GLY A 155 9.23 -9.93 -4.47
N LEU A 156 8.64 -8.75 -4.58
CA LEU A 156 7.40 -8.50 -5.30
C LEU A 156 7.72 -7.78 -6.60
N VAL A 157 7.41 -8.42 -7.73
CA VAL A 157 7.60 -7.81 -9.05
C VAL A 157 6.49 -6.79 -9.29
N THR A 158 6.84 -5.51 -9.29
CA THR A 158 5.92 -4.39 -9.49
C THR A 158 6.08 -3.72 -10.86
N GLY A 159 7.08 -4.11 -11.65
CA GLY A 159 7.30 -3.56 -12.99
C GLY A 159 8.32 -4.34 -13.83
N ALA A 160 8.72 -3.73 -14.94
CA ALA A 160 9.74 -4.29 -15.82
C ALA A 160 11.08 -4.40 -15.11
N THR A 161 11.64 -5.60 -15.07
CA THR A 161 12.93 -5.86 -14.42
C THR A 161 14.05 -5.75 -15.43
N ASN A 162 15.11 -5.02 -15.07
CA ASN A 162 16.28 -4.87 -15.92
C ASN A 162 17.29 -5.97 -15.61
N GLY A 163 17.13 -7.12 -16.27
CA GLY A 163 18.09 -8.22 -16.22
C GLY A 163 17.96 -9.12 -14.98
N GLY A 164 18.37 -10.38 -15.15
CA GLY A 164 18.49 -11.36 -14.06
C GLY A 164 19.88 -11.28 -13.42
N GLY A 165 19.95 -11.52 -12.11
CA GLY A 165 21.18 -11.58 -11.35
C GLY A 165 20.90 -11.87 -9.88
N ASP A 166 21.86 -12.47 -9.21
CA ASP A 166 21.81 -12.68 -7.77
C ASP A 166 22.19 -11.37 -7.07
N TYR A 167 21.37 -10.95 -6.10
CA TYR A 167 21.60 -9.76 -5.29
C TYR A 167 21.75 -10.17 -3.84
N ASN A 168 22.83 -9.74 -3.20
CA ASN A 168 22.95 -9.85 -1.75
C ASN A 168 22.18 -8.71 -1.10
N VAL A 169 21.19 -9.06 -0.29
CA VAL A 169 20.38 -8.09 0.47
C VAL A 169 20.84 -8.12 1.92
N GLU A 170 21.33 -6.99 2.40
CA GLU A 170 21.72 -6.78 3.79
C GLU A 170 20.71 -5.84 4.45
N LEU A 171 20.24 -6.19 5.65
CA LEU A 171 19.32 -5.38 6.45
C LEU A 171 20.07 -4.87 7.67
N GLU A 172 20.15 -3.55 7.82
CA GLU A 172 20.74 -2.89 8.98
C GLU A 172 19.67 -2.12 9.76
N LEU A 173 19.59 -2.37 11.07
CA LEU A 173 18.70 -1.64 11.97
C LEU A 173 19.33 -0.29 12.33
N LEU A 174 18.86 0.79 11.71
CA LEU A 174 19.31 2.15 12.02
C LEU A 174 18.73 2.65 13.34
N ARG A 175 17.48 2.29 13.62
CA ARG A 175 16.81 2.64 14.86
C ARG A 175 15.88 1.51 15.27
N ALA A 176 16.11 0.98 16.47
CA ALA A 176 15.15 0.11 17.12
C ALA A 176 13.85 0.87 17.35
N GLY A 177 12.75 0.30 16.88
CA GLY A 177 11.43 0.82 17.15
C GLY A 177 11.09 0.66 18.63
N ILE A 178 10.03 1.36 19.02
CA ILE A 178 9.55 1.42 20.40
C ILE A 178 8.14 0.83 20.41
N SER A 179 7.84 -0.02 21.38
CA SER A 179 6.46 -0.50 21.60
C SER A 179 5.63 0.54 22.35
N GLU A 180 4.35 0.59 22.04
CA GLU A 180 3.42 1.45 22.75
C GLU A 180 3.30 1.04 24.22
N MET A 181 3.22 2.03 25.11
CA MET A 181 2.85 1.83 26.51
C MET A 181 1.70 2.76 26.86
N GLN A 182 0.60 2.19 27.32
CA GLN A 182 -0.53 2.92 27.87
C GLN A 182 -0.65 2.73 29.37
N ARG A 183 -1.14 3.77 30.04
CA ARG A 183 -1.39 3.76 31.48
C ARG A 183 -2.79 4.27 31.76
N SER A 184 -3.48 3.56 32.64
CA SER A 184 -4.81 3.90 33.13
C SER A 184 -4.72 4.65 34.45
N GLN A 185 -5.53 5.70 34.61
CA GLN A 185 -5.69 6.41 35.88
C GLN A 185 -6.79 5.82 36.78
N ILE A 186 -7.21 4.57 36.56
CA ILE A 186 -8.33 3.96 37.27
C ILE A 186 -8.05 3.62 38.75
N LEU A 187 -6.78 3.41 39.13
CA LEU A 187 -6.37 3.06 40.50
C LEU A 187 -6.25 4.28 41.43
N THR A 188 -7.20 5.20 41.32
CA THR A 188 -7.34 6.38 42.18
C THR A 188 -8.28 6.10 43.34
N VAL A 189 -8.89 7.13 43.92
CA VAL A 189 -9.71 7.01 45.13
C VAL A 189 -10.95 6.11 44.89
N LYS A 190 -11.15 5.12 45.76
CA LYS A 190 -12.27 4.17 45.80
C LYS A 190 -13.62 4.88 45.93
N ASP A 191 -13.72 5.81 46.87
CA ASP A 191 -14.96 6.48 47.25
C ASP A 191 -14.69 7.88 47.84
N ALA A 192 -15.72 8.63 48.22
CA ALA A 192 -15.54 9.93 48.89
C ALA A 192 -14.77 9.85 50.22
N SER A 193 -14.43 8.64 50.73
CA SER A 193 -13.68 8.42 51.97
C SER A 193 -12.15 8.44 51.80
N GLY A 194 -11.64 8.54 50.56
CA GLY A 194 -10.23 8.83 50.29
C GLY A 194 -9.28 7.63 50.24
N GLN A 195 -9.77 6.39 50.30
CA GLN A 195 -8.92 5.21 50.15
C GLN A 195 -8.51 4.98 48.69
N LEU A 196 -7.25 4.67 48.40
CA LEU A 196 -6.79 4.34 47.04
C LEU A 196 -7.22 2.93 46.62
N ALA A 197 -7.65 2.78 45.37
CA ALA A 197 -7.97 1.50 44.75
C ALA A 197 -6.72 0.63 44.55
N SER A 198 -6.94 -0.68 44.57
CA SER A 198 -5.93 -1.73 44.37
C SER A 198 -6.50 -2.82 43.47
N GLY A 199 -5.66 -3.75 42.99
CA GLY A 199 -6.09 -4.85 42.10
C GLY A 199 -7.37 -5.60 42.49
N GLY A 200 -7.58 -5.87 43.77
CA GLY A 200 -8.80 -6.54 44.26
C GLY A 200 -10.06 -5.66 44.33
N THR A 201 -9.97 -4.38 43.98
CA THR A 201 -11.10 -3.43 44.06
C THR A 201 -12.04 -3.66 42.89
N GLN A 202 -13.35 -3.76 43.18
CA GLN A 202 -14.39 -3.91 42.16
C GLN A 202 -14.68 -2.59 41.45
N LEU A 203 -15.06 -2.63 40.17
CA LEU A 203 -15.37 -1.43 39.37
C LEU A 203 -16.50 -0.59 39.96
N GLN A 204 -17.48 -1.22 40.62
CA GLN A 204 -18.55 -0.52 41.36
C GLN A 204 -18.06 0.29 42.56
N SER A 205 -16.84 0.03 43.05
CA SER A 205 -16.23 0.74 44.17
C SER A 205 -15.19 1.76 43.71
N ILE A 206 -15.32 2.28 42.48
CA ILE A 206 -14.42 3.27 41.90
C ILE A 206 -15.22 4.52 41.56
N ALA A 207 -14.84 5.65 42.14
CA ALA A 207 -15.57 6.90 42.02
C ALA A 207 -15.73 7.39 40.56
N GLN A 208 -14.74 7.11 39.69
CA GLN A 208 -14.77 7.53 38.28
C GLN A 208 -15.93 6.92 37.46
N PHE A 209 -16.48 5.78 37.87
CA PHE A 209 -17.63 5.18 37.17
C PHE A 209 -18.97 5.77 37.60
N TYR A 210 -18.99 6.80 38.43
CA TYR A 210 -20.18 7.54 38.79
C TYR A 210 -20.18 8.91 38.11
N ASP A 211 -21.31 9.31 37.52
CA ASP A 211 -21.45 10.69 37.03
C ASP A 211 -21.65 11.71 38.17
N SER A 212 -21.75 12.99 37.81
CA SER A 212 -22.05 14.09 38.73
C SER A 212 -23.36 13.94 39.50
N ASN A 213 -24.27 13.08 39.02
CA ASN A 213 -25.56 12.80 39.65
C ASN A 213 -25.53 11.52 40.50
N GLY A 214 -24.37 10.85 40.59
CA GLY A 214 -24.19 9.62 41.35
C GLY A 214 -24.75 8.36 40.67
N VAL A 215 -25.02 8.39 39.36
CA VAL A 215 -25.45 7.21 38.61
C VAL A 215 -24.23 6.42 38.13
N PHE A 216 -24.25 5.12 38.42
CA PHE A 216 -23.18 4.20 38.04
C PHE A 216 -23.26 3.84 36.55
N VAL A 217 -22.16 3.98 35.83
CA VAL A 217 -22.07 3.76 34.37
C VAL A 217 -22.26 2.28 34.00
N LEU A 218 -21.86 1.35 34.88
CA LEU A 218 -21.96 -0.09 34.65
C LEU A 218 -23.13 -0.73 35.42
N ASP A 219 -24.22 0.03 35.67
CA ASP A 219 -25.46 -0.54 36.24
C ASP A 219 -26.03 -1.65 35.35
N THR A 220 -25.84 -1.49 34.03
CA THR A 220 -25.90 -2.57 33.06
C THR A 220 -24.51 -2.89 32.53
N PRO A 221 -24.18 -4.17 32.24
CA PRO A 221 -22.90 -4.53 31.66
C PRO A 221 -22.65 -3.78 30.33
N GLN A 222 -21.47 -3.17 30.20
CA GLN A 222 -21.08 -2.40 29.01
C GLN A 222 -20.04 -3.15 28.20
N ILE A 223 -19.98 -2.87 26.89
CA ILE A 223 -18.97 -3.44 26.00
C ILE A 223 -17.82 -2.46 25.83
N LEU A 224 -16.60 -2.95 26.06
CA LEU A 224 -15.36 -2.26 25.69
C LEU A 224 -14.73 -2.98 24.50
N ASN A 225 -14.57 -2.27 23.39
CA ASN A 225 -13.87 -2.74 22.22
C ASN A 225 -12.40 -2.35 22.30
N ILE A 226 -11.54 -3.28 21.93
CA ILE A 226 -10.09 -3.14 21.92
C ILE A 226 -9.67 -3.41 20.48
N ASN A 227 -9.00 -2.45 19.86
CA ASN A 227 -8.57 -2.52 18.48
C ASN A 227 -7.04 -2.53 18.43
N GLY A 228 -6.48 -3.37 17.57
CA GLY A 228 -5.03 -3.44 17.36
C GLY A 228 -4.69 -4.49 16.32
N ASN A 229 -3.57 -4.31 15.61
CA ASN A 229 -3.11 -5.23 14.55
C ASN A 229 -4.20 -5.58 13.50
N GLY A 230 -5.07 -4.62 13.16
CA GLY A 230 -6.16 -4.79 12.19
C GLY A 230 -7.33 -5.67 12.67
N ARG A 231 -7.39 -5.98 13.97
CA ARG A 231 -8.48 -6.74 14.60
C ARG A 231 -9.18 -5.91 15.68
N THR A 232 -10.41 -6.30 15.99
CA THR A 232 -11.20 -5.77 17.10
C THR A 232 -11.72 -6.92 17.94
N ILE A 233 -11.54 -6.83 19.25
CA ILE A 233 -12.10 -7.75 20.24
C ILE A 233 -12.93 -6.97 21.25
N SER A 234 -14.04 -7.54 21.66
CA SER A 234 -14.96 -6.94 22.62
C SER A 234 -14.88 -7.69 23.95
N ILE A 235 -14.67 -6.97 25.05
CA ILE A 235 -14.83 -7.50 26.40
C ILE A 235 -16.06 -6.87 27.06
N THR A 236 -16.73 -7.62 27.93
CA THR A 236 -17.87 -7.13 28.70
C THR A 236 -17.40 -6.70 30.08
N LEU A 237 -17.70 -5.45 30.44
CA LEU A 237 -17.42 -4.87 31.74
C LEU A 237 -18.66 -4.95 32.62
N ASP A 238 -18.49 -5.51 33.81
CA ASP A 238 -19.50 -5.61 34.86
C ASP A 238 -18.98 -4.87 36.11
N GLY A 239 -19.87 -4.16 36.83
CA GLY A 239 -19.53 -3.50 38.08
C GLY A 239 -18.92 -4.42 39.15
N GLN A 240 -19.23 -5.72 39.14
CA GLN A 240 -18.67 -6.70 40.08
C GLN A 240 -17.25 -7.15 39.72
N MET A 241 -16.76 -6.85 38.51
CA MET A 241 -15.41 -7.19 38.07
C MET A 241 -14.37 -6.45 38.90
N SER A 242 -13.31 -7.13 39.36
CA SER A 242 -12.16 -6.48 39.99
C SER A 242 -11.19 -5.92 38.96
N LEU A 243 -10.35 -4.97 39.36
CA LEU A 243 -9.30 -4.43 38.50
C LEU A 243 -8.30 -5.50 38.03
N ASP A 244 -7.99 -6.49 38.87
CA ASP A 244 -7.15 -7.62 38.47
C ASP A 244 -7.85 -8.53 37.46
N ASN A 245 -9.16 -8.74 37.59
CA ASN A 245 -9.93 -9.48 36.60
C ASN A 245 -10.00 -8.72 35.28
N LEU A 246 -10.20 -7.40 35.32
CA LEU A 246 -10.16 -6.54 34.14
C LEU A 246 -8.79 -6.61 33.45
N ALA A 247 -7.69 -6.50 34.20
CA ALA A 247 -6.33 -6.61 33.67
C ALA A 247 -6.09 -7.99 33.03
N ALA A 248 -6.62 -9.07 33.62
CA ALA A 248 -6.54 -10.41 33.06
C ALA A 248 -7.36 -10.58 31.77
N GLU A 249 -8.58 -10.04 31.72
CA GLU A 249 -9.40 -10.01 30.51
C GLU A 249 -8.73 -9.20 29.39
N LEU A 250 -8.16 -8.04 29.71
CA LEU A 250 -7.37 -7.24 28.78
C LEU A 250 -6.12 -8.00 28.30
N GLN A 251 -5.40 -8.67 29.18
CA GLN A 251 -4.24 -9.51 28.83
C GLN A 251 -4.65 -10.60 27.83
N ASN A 252 -5.75 -11.30 28.10
CA ASN A 252 -6.27 -12.35 27.24
C ASN A 252 -6.74 -11.79 25.89
N ALA A 253 -7.44 -10.65 25.89
CA ALA A 253 -7.90 -9.99 24.68
C ALA A 253 -6.75 -9.54 23.77
N VAL A 254 -5.63 -9.07 24.34
CA VAL A 254 -4.46 -8.63 23.57
C VAL A 254 -3.63 -9.80 23.03
N VAL A 255 -3.39 -10.84 23.85
CA VAL A 255 -2.43 -11.92 23.50
C VAL A 255 -3.07 -13.14 22.82
N SER A 256 -4.34 -13.45 23.10
CA SER A 256 -4.95 -14.69 22.62
C SER A 256 -5.11 -14.74 21.09
N LYS A 257 -5.17 -15.96 20.55
CA LYS A 257 -5.44 -16.23 19.12
C LYS A 257 -6.80 -15.76 18.63
N SER A 258 -7.79 -15.78 19.53
CA SER A 258 -9.13 -15.24 19.29
C SER A 258 -9.23 -13.73 19.53
N GLY A 259 -8.18 -13.11 20.07
CA GLY A 259 -8.09 -11.68 20.35
C GLY A 259 -7.28 -10.94 19.29
N LEU A 260 -6.43 -10.01 19.73
CA LEU A 260 -5.63 -9.17 18.83
C LEU A 260 -4.35 -9.86 18.30
N GLU A 261 -3.95 -11.00 18.88
CA GLU A 261 -2.72 -11.73 18.53
C GLU A 261 -1.43 -10.87 18.63
N ILE A 262 -1.40 -9.89 19.53
CA ILE A 262 -0.20 -9.11 19.82
C ILE A 262 0.60 -9.87 20.88
N GLN A 263 1.38 -10.85 20.43
CA GLN A 263 2.17 -11.71 21.31
C GLN A 263 3.20 -10.90 22.12
N ASN A 264 3.59 -11.43 23.29
CA ASN A 264 4.49 -10.78 24.25
C ASN A 264 4.00 -9.45 24.85
N SER A 265 2.74 -9.07 24.61
CA SER A 265 2.13 -7.94 25.31
C SER A 265 1.92 -8.25 26.78
N ARG A 266 2.01 -7.22 27.60
CA ARG A 266 1.82 -7.30 29.05
C ARG A 266 0.80 -6.27 29.51
N VAL A 267 -0.22 -6.74 30.21
CA VAL A 267 -1.18 -5.96 30.95
C VAL A 267 -0.99 -6.29 32.43
N ALA A 268 -0.77 -5.27 33.26
CA ALA A 268 -0.56 -5.47 34.68
C ALA A 268 -1.15 -4.33 35.50
N THR A 269 -1.77 -4.69 36.63
CA THR A 269 -2.12 -3.73 37.68
C THR A 269 -0.88 -3.42 38.52
N ILE A 270 -0.44 -2.16 38.53
CA ILE A 270 0.71 -1.70 39.32
C ILE A 270 0.19 -0.89 40.50
N ASN A 271 0.42 -1.40 41.71
CA ASN A 271 -0.07 -0.79 42.95
C ASN A 271 0.87 0.31 43.46
N THR A 272 0.37 1.21 44.30
CA THR A 272 1.10 2.34 44.89
C THR A 272 2.35 1.92 45.70
N VAL A 273 2.33 0.71 46.27
CA VAL A 273 3.49 0.15 47.01
C VAL A 273 4.66 -0.15 46.07
N GLN A 274 4.38 -0.50 44.81
CA GLN A 274 5.39 -0.82 43.80
C GLN A 274 5.96 0.43 43.12
N THR A 275 5.18 1.52 43.06
CA THR A 275 5.63 2.77 42.43
C THR A 275 6.54 3.59 43.34
N GLN A 276 6.52 3.36 44.66
CA GLN A 276 7.27 4.12 45.68
C GLN A 276 6.99 5.63 45.70
N ILE A 277 5.96 6.09 44.98
CA ILE A 277 5.57 7.51 44.91
C ILE A 277 4.27 7.66 45.69
N ALA A 278 4.35 8.30 46.87
CA ALA A 278 3.20 8.57 47.71
C ALA A 278 2.20 9.51 47.00
N GLY A 279 0.91 9.14 46.97
CA GLY A 279 -0.19 9.99 46.51
C GLY A 279 -0.55 9.91 45.02
N LEU A 280 0.21 9.17 44.19
CA LEU A 280 -0.08 9.08 42.75
C LEU A 280 -1.13 8.02 42.36
N GLY A 281 -1.60 7.21 43.32
CA GLY A 281 -2.42 6.03 43.02
C GLY A 281 -1.64 4.94 42.29
N GLY A 282 -2.25 3.76 42.14
CA GLY A 282 -1.73 2.76 41.21
C GLY A 282 -2.12 3.09 39.76
N TYR A 283 -1.81 2.21 38.81
CA TYR A 283 -2.32 2.28 37.43
C TYR A 283 -2.37 0.89 36.80
N VAL A 284 -3.22 0.71 35.80
CA VAL A 284 -3.11 -0.44 34.89
C VAL A 284 -2.18 -0.04 33.76
N GLU A 285 -1.12 -0.81 33.55
CA GLU A 285 -0.18 -0.62 32.45
C GLU A 285 -0.47 -1.65 31.36
N ILE A 286 -0.49 -1.18 30.11
CA ILE A 286 -0.61 -2.00 28.91
C ILE A 286 0.62 -1.71 28.07
N THR A 287 1.54 -2.66 28.01
CA THR A 287 2.71 -2.60 27.13
C THR A 287 2.49 -3.55 25.96
N SER A 288 2.49 -3.02 24.75
CA SER A 288 2.42 -3.83 23.54
C SER A 288 3.69 -4.66 23.37
N GLY A 289 3.53 -5.91 22.97
CA GLY A 289 4.63 -6.80 22.64
C GLY A 289 5.16 -6.60 21.22
N TYR A 290 4.40 -5.90 20.37
CA TYR A 290 4.85 -5.49 19.04
C TYR A 290 5.39 -4.07 19.07
N VAL A 291 6.40 -3.87 18.23
CA VAL A 291 7.07 -2.60 18.04
C VAL A 291 6.45 -1.89 16.83
N GLY A 292 6.28 -0.57 16.93
CA GLY A 292 5.70 0.23 15.85
C GLY A 292 4.17 0.13 15.75
N GLN A 293 3.61 0.60 14.64
CA GLN A 293 2.17 0.75 14.41
C GLN A 293 1.39 -0.56 14.55
N ASN A 294 2.00 -1.70 14.25
CA ASN A 294 1.35 -3.01 14.45
C ASN A 294 1.12 -3.35 15.93
N GLY A 295 1.83 -2.66 16.83
CA GLY A 295 1.65 -2.75 18.27
C GLY A 295 0.71 -1.70 18.85
N GLU A 296 0.08 -0.85 18.03
CA GLU A 296 -0.84 0.16 18.52
C GLU A 296 -2.13 -0.49 19.05
N ILE A 297 -2.55 -0.09 20.25
CA ILE A 297 -3.77 -0.58 20.89
C ILE A 297 -4.68 0.61 21.15
N SER A 298 -5.93 0.58 20.67
CA SER A 298 -6.91 1.61 20.98
C SER A 298 -8.17 1.03 21.57
N PHE A 299 -8.83 1.83 22.40
CA PHE A 299 -10.05 1.44 23.12
C PHE A 299 -11.23 2.25 22.60
N SER A 300 -12.36 1.60 22.38
CA SER A 300 -13.61 2.26 21.98
C SER A 300 -14.81 1.63 22.69
N GLY A 301 -15.82 2.44 23.02
CA GLY A 301 -16.97 2.00 23.81
C GLY A 301 -17.82 3.19 24.24
N ASP A 302 -18.60 3.01 25.29
CA ASP A 302 -19.29 4.15 25.93
C ASP A 302 -18.25 5.16 26.44
N GLN A 303 -18.42 6.43 26.06
CA GLN A 303 -17.49 7.50 26.42
C GLN A 303 -17.27 7.60 27.94
N ARG A 304 -18.32 7.39 28.73
CA ARG A 304 -18.25 7.45 30.19
C ARG A 304 -17.36 6.35 30.76
N VAL A 305 -17.37 5.17 30.14
CA VAL A 305 -16.49 4.05 30.50
C VAL A 305 -15.05 4.35 30.13
N ILE A 306 -14.80 4.89 28.93
CA ILE A 306 -13.44 5.24 28.47
C ILE A 306 -12.83 6.32 29.38
N ASP A 307 -13.60 7.37 29.69
CA ASP A 307 -13.18 8.44 30.59
C ASP A 307 -12.92 7.90 32.01
N ALA A 308 -13.75 6.96 32.49
CA ALA A 308 -13.57 6.34 33.80
C ALA A 308 -12.35 5.43 33.89
N LEU A 309 -12.05 4.69 32.82
CA LEU A 309 -10.83 3.88 32.70
C LEU A 309 -9.59 4.77 32.59
N GLY A 310 -9.70 6.00 32.08
CA GLY A 310 -8.62 6.98 32.05
C GLY A 310 -7.34 6.48 31.38
N LEU A 311 -7.48 5.68 30.31
CA LEU A 311 -6.37 5.13 29.54
C LEU A 311 -5.73 6.24 28.70
N SER A 312 -4.40 6.37 28.81
CA SER A 312 -3.63 7.35 28.07
C SER A 312 -2.31 6.76 27.59
N VAL A 313 -1.86 7.21 26.41
CA VAL A 313 -0.58 6.79 25.85
C VAL A 313 0.54 7.47 26.63
N SER A 314 1.33 6.68 27.35
CA SER A 314 2.51 7.15 28.10
C SER A 314 3.79 7.09 27.27
N ARG A 315 3.81 6.25 26.22
CA ARG A 315 4.90 6.14 25.25
C ARG A 315 4.34 5.72 23.90
N ASP A 316 4.55 6.56 22.88
CA ASP A 316 4.10 6.27 21.53
C ASP A 316 4.88 5.11 20.90
N ALA A 317 4.20 4.31 20.09
CA ALA A 317 4.84 3.32 19.25
C ALA A 317 5.64 4.00 18.13
N MET A 318 6.85 3.51 17.88
CA MET A 318 7.68 3.95 16.76
C MET A 318 8.16 2.74 15.96
N ASN A 319 8.03 2.79 14.63
CA ASN A 319 8.48 1.69 13.77
C ASN A 319 10.00 1.54 13.80
N ASN A 320 10.47 0.33 13.49
CA ASN A 320 11.87 0.09 13.17
C ASN A 320 12.24 0.93 11.94
N ARG A 321 13.36 1.64 12.01
CA ARG A 321 13.96 2.25 10.83
C ARG A 321 15.07 1.35 10.36
N ILE A 322 14.92 0.82 9.16
CA ILE A 322 15.85 -0.14 8.58
C ILE A 322 16.46 0.46 7.32
N GLU A 323 17.75 0.28 7.15
CA GLU A 323 18.45 0.49 5.89
C GLU A 323 18.63 -0.87 5.22
N MET A 324 18.04 -1.02 4.04
CA MET A 324 18.24 -2.20 3.23
C MET A 324 19.24 -1.85 2.13
N THR A 325 20.27 -2.66 2.03
CA THR A 325 21.35 -2.48 1.06
C THR A 325 21.38 -3.68 0.12
N THR A 326 21.24 -3.44 -1.18
CA THR A 326 21.47 -4.45 -2.21
C THR A 326 22.86 -4.29 -2.79
N ARG A 327 23.56 -5.40 -2.95
CA ARG A 327 24.84 -5.48 -3.67
C ARG A 327 24.69 -6.43 -4.86
N ASP A 328 25.01 -5.93 -6.05
CA ASP A 328 25.06 -6.77 -7.25
C ASP A 328 26.40 -7.52 -7.37
N ASN A 329 26.47 -8.46 -8.32
CA ASN A 329 27.68 -9.25 -8.58
C ASN A 329 28.84 -8.42 -9.17
N PHE A 330 28.59 -7.17 -9.54
CA PHE A 330 29.58 -6.20 -10.03
C PHE A 330 30.07 -5.25 -8.93
N GLY A 331 29.59 -5.42 -7.69
CA GLY A 331 29.96 -4.62 -6.54
C GLY A 331 29.23 -3.27 -6.44
N ASN A 332 28.25 -2.99 -7.30
CA ASN A 332 27.40 -1.81 -7.17
C ASN A 332 26.48 -1.99 -5.96
N VAL A 333 26.38 -0.95 -5.16
CA VAL A 333 25.61 -0.93 -3.93
C VAL A 333 24.50 0.10 -4.05
N LYS A 334 23.28 -0.29 -3.67
CA LYS A 334 22.14 0.62 -3.54
C LYS A 334 21.49 0.42 -2.19
N ALA A 335 21.26 1.52 -1.48
CA ALA A 335 20.62 1.50 -0.17
C ALA A 335 19.30 2.28 -0.19
N VAL A 336 18.30 1.76 0.50
CA VAL A 336 17.01 2.42 0.72
C VAL A 336 16.67 2.32 2.19
N LYS A 337 16.23 3.44 2.75
CA LYS A 337 15.78 3.54 4.14
C LYS A 337 14.26 3.45 4.15
N THR A 338 13.72 2.54 4.94
CA THR A 338 12.27 2.39 5.10
C THR A 338 11.91 2.24 6.57
N GLU A 339 10.71 2.69 6.90
CA GLU A 339 10.06 2.55 8.21
C GLU A 339 8.90 1.55 8.15
N SER A 340 8.77 0.84 7.01
CA SER A 340 7.77 -0.20 6.77
C SER A 340 8.44 -1.50 6.32
N ASP A 341 7.67 -2.60 6.31
CA ASP A 341 8.09 -3.92 5.83
C ASP A 341 8.32 -4.00 4.30
N LEU A 342 8.26 -2.86 3.60
CA LEU A 342 8.44 -2.79 2.15
C LEU A 342 9.55 -1.78 1.82
N ALA A 343 10.58 -2.26 1.13
CA ALA A 343 11.61 -1.42 0.55
C ALA A 343 11.37 -1.29 -0.95
N THR A 344 10.93 -0.12 -1.38
CA THR A 344 10.66 0.18 -2.78
C THR A 344 11.88 0.77 -3.47
N GLY A 345 12.05 0.44 -4.75
CA GLY A 345 13.09 1.05 -5.58
C GLY A 345 14.51 0.58 -5.32
N LEU A 346 14.75 -0.46 -4.52
CA LEU A 346 16.06 -1.11 -4.41
C LEU A 346 16.48 -1.80 -5.71
N LEU A 347 15.53 -2.50 -6.32
CA LEU A 347 15.70 -3.17 -7.60
C LEU A 347 14.69 -2.57 -8.58
N ASN A 348 15.06 -2.43 -9.85
CA ASN A 348 14.15 -1.84 -10.81
C ASN A 348 12.99 -2.81 -11.08
N GLY A 349 11.76 -2.37 -10.84
CA GLY A 349 10.56 -3.19 -11.01
C GLY A 349 10.39 -4.32 -9.98
N ILE A 350 11.19 -4.37 -8.91
CA ILE A 350 11.05 -5.32 -7.81
C ILE A 350 11.10 -4.56 -6.49
N ASP A 351 10.00 -4.63 -5.74
CA ASP A 351 9.96 -4.19 -4.35
C ASP A 351 10.34 -5.36 -3.45
N VAL A 352 11.12 -5.08 -2.40
CA VAL A 352 11.56 -6.11 -1.47
C VAL A 352 10.72 -5.99 -0.20
N LYS A 353 9.86 -6.99 0.03
CA LYS A 353 9.14 -7.16 1.29
C LYS A 353 10.01 -7.95 2.26
N PHE A 354 10.06 -7.52 3.51
CA PHE A 354 10.81 -8.22 4.55
C PHE A 354 10.05 -8.18 5.87
N THR A 355 10.30 -9.15 6.74
CA THR A 355 9.72 -9.14 8.09
C THR A 355 10.58 -8.28 9.02
N SER A 356 10.13 -7.09 9.40
CA SER A 356 10.87 -6.19 10.32
C SER A 356 11.10 -6.76 11.72
N GLN A 357 10.42 -7.85 12.10
CA GLN A 357 10.69 -8.60 13.33
C GLN A 357 12.06 -9.30 13.33
N ALA A 358 12.64 -9.59 12.15
CA ALA A 358 13.94 -10.27 12.05
C ALA A 358 15.14 -9.39 12.41
N ALA A 359 14.92 -8.11 12.73
CA ALA A 359 15.96 -7.18 13.19
C ALA A 359 16.13 -7.16 14.72
N GLN A 360 15.46 -8.06 15.46
CA GLN A 360 15.67 -8.26 16.91
C GLN A 360 16.72 -9.33 17.21
#